data_AF-A0A8C9DMW2-F1
#
_entry.id   AF-A0A8C9DMW2-F1
#
_cell.length_a   1.000
_cell.length_b   1.000
_cell.length_c   1.000
_cell.angle_alpha   90.00
_cell.angle_beta   90.00
_cell.angle_gamma   90.00
#
_symmetry.space_group_name_H-M   'P 1'
#
loop_
_entity.id
_entity.type
_entity.pdbx_description
1 polymer ?
#
loop_
_entity_poly.entity_id
_entity_poly.type
_entity_poly.pdbx_seq_one_letter_code
_entity_poly.pdbx_strand_id
1 'polypeptide(L)'
;MISPNPRPSPGLAWWAESYEAKCERRQETRESRRCRPNVTTCRQVWKALRIQQREHVQRARLQQFLRRRNLELEKDKARQPQDREHRPSRRPGRETALKEHLSCASRVPSPRQQVTGTSSEVVPAQHPPPSGVQRDPADHPSSQSGSLPPQDCPIKKPRRHHRSTQTKAEEAQPTIKNDASQQTNYGVAVLDKEIIQLSEYLKEALQRELVLKQKMVVLQDLLSTLIQASDSTWKGQLNEDRLKGKLRSLENQLYACTQKYSPWGIKKVLLEMEDQKNSYEQKAKESLQKVLEEKMNAEQQLQSTQRSLALAEQKCEEWRSQYEALKDDWRTLGTQHRELESQLHVLQSKLQGADSRDLQMNQALRLLENEHHELQAKIERLQGDRDLCSSDTQDLQDQLKRSEEEKLALVTRVQQLQSLLQNQSVQLQEQEKLLTKKDQALPVWSPKPFNNEVEPEGTGKEKDWDLRDQLQKKTLQLQAKEKECKELHSELDNLSDEYLSCLRKLQHCREELNQSQRPPPTRRCGRWLPMLMVVIAIALAVFLANKDNLM
;
A
#
# COMPACT_ATOMS: atom_id res chain seq x y z
N MET A 1 -77.58 -21.05 -7.95
CA MET A 1 -76.73 -21.42 -9.10
C MET A 1 -77.00 -20.44 -10.23
N ILE A 2 -75.98 -19.77 -10.77
CA ILE A 2 -76.05 -19.06 -12.07
C ILE A 2 -74.69 -19.29 -12.74
N SER A 3 -74.69 -19.81 -13.97
CA SER A 3 -73.46 -20.16 -14.68
C SER A 3 -72.80 -18.93 -15.33
N PRO A 4 -71.45 -18.85 -15.40
CA PRO A 4 -70.78 -17.86 -16.22
C PRO A 4 -71.00 -18.16 -17.71
N ASN A 5 -71.31 -17.12 -18.50
CA ASN A 5 -71.51 -17.26 -19.95
C ASN A 5 -70.24 -17.74 -20.68
N PRO A 6 -70.39 -18.52 -21.77
CA PRO A 6 -69.25 -18.98 -22.56
C PRO A 6 -68.54 -17.82 -23.26
N ARG A 7 -67.21 -17.89 -23.36
CA ARG A 7 -66.42 -16.92 -24.14
C ARG A 7 -66.61 -17.16 -25.64
N PRO A 8 -66.79 -16.11 -26.47
CA PRO A 8 -66.84 -16.25 -27.92
C PRO A 8 -65.48 -16.63 -28.51
N SER A 9 -65.51 -17.33 -29.65
CA SER A 9 -64.32 -17.86 -30.34
C SER A 9 -63.43 -16.76 -30.94
N PRO A 10 -62.09 -16.94 -31.07
CA PRO A 10 -61.15 -15.83 -31.34
C PRO A 10 -61.16 -15.21 -32.76
N GLY A 11 -62.12 -15.57 -33.63
CA GLY A 11 -62.02 -15.37 -35.08
C GLY A 11 -62.56 -14.04 -35.65
N LEU A 12 -63.58 -13.43 -35.03
CA LEU A 12 -64.40 -12.39 -35.70
C LEU A 12 -64.55 -11.05 -34.95
N ALA A 13 -63.98 -10.89 -33.75
CA ALA A 13 -64.20 -9.71 -32.90
C ALA A 13 -63.30 -8.48 -33.19
N TRP A 14 -62.41 -8.52 -34.19
CA TRP A 14 -61.34 -7.53 -34.37
C TRP A 14 -61.78 -6.14 -34.90
N TRP A 15 -62.98 -6.04 -35.47
CA TRP A 15 -63.45 -4.83 -36.17
C TRP A 15 -64.24 -3.84 -35.29
N ALA A 16 -64.71 -4.26 -34.11
CA ALA A 16 -65.54 -3.44 -33.21
C ALA A 16 -64.79 -2.91 -31.97
N GLU A 17 -63.46 -3.07 -31.89
CA GLU A 17 -62.68 -2.66 -30.72
C GLU A 17 -62.35 -1.16 -30.71
N SER A 18 -62.73 -0.48 -29.62
CA SER A 18 -62.34 0.91 -29.30
C SER A 18 -60.82 1.13 -29.33
N TYR A 19 -60.41 2.38 -29.56
CA TYR A 19 -59.02 2.81 -29.51
C TYR A 19 -58.38 2.53 -28.14
N GLU A 20 -59.11 2.77 -27.05
CA GLU A 20 -58.65 2.54 -25.68
C GLU A 20 -58.35 1.05 -25.44
N ALA A 21 -59.27 0.15 -25.80
CA ALA A 21 -59.08 -1.31 -25.71
C ALA A 21 -57.92 -1.83 -26.60
N LYS A 22 -57.46 -1.04 -27.58
CA LYS A 22 -56.23 -1.30 -28.36
C LYS A 22 -54.99 -0.71 -27.68
N CYS A 23 -55.09 0.40 -26.96
CA CYS A 23 -54.01 0.96 -26.14
C CYS A 23 -53.75 0.14 -24.87
N GLU A 24 -54.78 -0.28 -24.14
CA GLU A 24 -54.67 -1.10 -22.92
C GLU A 24 -53.94 -2.41 -23.20
N ARG A 25 -54.39 -3.22 -24.17
CA ARG A 25 -53.66 -4.46 -24.55
C ARG A 25 -52.25 -4.18 -25.08
N ARG A 26 -51.99 -3.04 -25.70
CA ARG A 26 -50.60 -2.65 -26.08
C ARG A 26 -49.75 -2.34 -24.84
N GLN A 27 -50.32 -1.75 -23.80
CA GLN A 27 -49.67 -1.53 -22.51
C GLN A 27 -49.48 -2.83 -21.74
N GLU A 28 -50.51 -3.66 -21.59
CA GLU A 28 -50.46 -4.99 -20.98
C GLU A 28 -49.44 -5.90 -21.70
N THR A 29 -49.35 -5.84 -23.04
CA THR A 29 -48.32 -6.54 -23.83
C THR A 29 -46.91 -5.98 -23.61
N ARG A 30 -46.75 -4.72 -23.22
CA ARG A 30 -45.45 -4.12 -22.85
C ARG A 30 -45.08 -4.48 -21.41
N GLU A 31 -46.03 -4.46 -20.47
CA GLU A 31 -45.82 -4.79 -19.06
C GLU A 31 -45.55 -6.28 -18.85
N SER A 32 -46.33 -7.16 -19.48
CA SER A 32 -46.07 -8.61 -19.50
C SER A 32 -44.76 -9.01 -20.21
N ARG A 33 -44.12 -8.09 -20.96
CA ARG A 33 -42.74 -8.22 -21.46
C ARG A 33 -41.70 -7.65 -20.49
N ARG A 34 -42.00 -6.59 -19.74
CA ARG A 34 -41.13 -6.07 -18.65
C ARG A 34 -41.01 -7.07 -17.49
N CYS A 35 -42.12 -7.72 -17.12
CA CYS A 35 -42.18 -8.67 -16.01
C CYS A 35 -41.62 -10.07 -16.33
N ARG A 36 -41.09 -10.30 -17.53
CA ARG A 36 -40.41 -11.56 -17.88
C ARG A 36 -38.90 -11.43 -17.61
N PRO A 37 -38.30 -12.27 -16.74
CA PRO A 37 -36.84 -12.32 -16.63
C PRO A 37 -36.25 -12.78 -17.97
N ASN A 38 -35.25 -12.04 -18.47
CA ASN A 38 -34.63 -12.29 -19.78
C ASN A 38 -33.69 -13.51 -19.75
N VAL A 39 -34.26 -14.71 -19.67
CA VAL A 39 -33.54 -15.99 -19.74
C VAL A 39 -33.19 -16.31 -21.20
N THR A 40 -32.26 -15.55 -21.77
CA THR A 40 -31.61 -15.93 -23.03
C THR A 40 -30.65 -17.09 -22.75
N THR A 41 -31.00 -18.32 -23.16
CA THR A 41 -30.18 -19.54 -22.98
C THR A 41 -28.72 -19.36 -23.42
N CYS A 42 -28.50 -18.60 -24.51
CA CYS A 42 -27.18 -18.23 -25.01
C CYS A 42 -26.25 -17.58 -23.96
N ARG A 43 -26.78 -16.87 -22.94
CA ARG A 43 -25.95 -16.24 -21.89
C ARG A 43 -25.59 -17.15 -20.71
N GLN A 44 -26.22 -18.32 -20.55
CA GLN A 44 -25.92 -19.23 -19.43
C GLN A 44 -24.75 -20.17 -19.75
N VAL A 45 -24.68 -20.74 -20.95
CA VAL A 45 -23.58 -21.61 -21.40
C VAL A 45 -22.22 -20.91 -21.27
N TRP A 46 -22.12 -19.66 -21.75
CA TRP A 46 -20.92 -18.81 -21.65
C TRP A 46 -20.61 -18.27 -20.24
N LYS A 47 -21.49 -18.52 -19.25
CA LYS A 47 -21.19 -18.31 -17.82
C LYS A 47 -20.66 -19.60 -17.21
N ALA A 48 -21.34 -20.74 -17.41
CA ALA A 48 -20.89 -22.04 -16.93
C ALA A 48 -19.47 -22.38 -17.41
N LEU A 49 -19.21 -22.25 -18.72
CA LEU A 49 -17.90 -22.52 -19.32
C LEU A 49 -16.80 -21.61 -18.74
N ARG A 50 -17.09 -20.32 -18.48
CA ARG A 50 -16.12 -19.38 -17.88
C ARG A 50 -15.91 -19.59 -16.39
N ILE A 51 -16.89 -20.11 -15.67
CA ILE A 51 -16.73 -20.53 -14.26
C ILE A 51 -15.83 -21.76 -14.22
N GLN A 52 -16.14 -22.80 -15.01
CA GLN A 52 -15.33 -24.01 -15.12
C GLN A 52 -13.89 -23.72 -15.57
N GLN A 53 -13.70 -22.81 -16.53
CA GLN A 53 -12.37 -22.37 -16.98
C GLN A 53 -11.62 -21.56 -15.90
N ARG A 54 -12.31 -20.68 -15.15
CA ARG A 54 -11.71 -19.98 -14.00
C ARG A 54 -11.29 -20.96 -12.90
N GLU A 55 -12.15 -21.91 -12.54
CA GLU A 55 -11.81 -22.95 -11.57
C GLU A 55 -10.63 -23.81 -12.05
N HIS A 56 -10.57 -24.17 -13.33
CA HIS A 56 -9.45 -24.92 -13.88
C HIS A 56 -8.13 -24.13 -13.78
N VAL A 57 -8.14 -22.84 -14.12
CA VAL A 57 -6.97 -21.96 -13.97
C VAL A 57 -6.60 -21.74 -12.50
N GLN A 58 -7.57 -21.63 -11.59
CA GLN A 58 -7.33 -21.53 -10.15
C GLN A 58 -6.74 -22.82 -9.56
N ARG A 59 -7.28 -24.00 -9.93
CA ARG A 59 -6.74 -25.31 -9.54
C ARG A 59 -5.33 -25.51 -10.08
N ALA A 60 -5.06 -25.16 -11.34
CA ALA A 60 -3.73 -25.24 -11.94
C ALA A 60 -2.72 -24.30 -11.25
N ARG A 61 -3.11 -23.05 -10.93
CA ARG A 61 -2.27 -22.12 -10.15
C ARG A 61 -2.01 -22.61 -8.73
N LEU A 62 -3.01 -23.18 -8.07
CA LEU A 62 -2.86 -23.79 -6.74
C LEU A 62 -1.92 -25.00 -6.77
N GLN A 63 -2.04 -25.87 -7.77
CA GLN A 63 -1.11 -27.00 -7.97
C GLN A 63 0.32 -26.54 -8.28
N GLN A 64 0.51 -25.47 -9.06
CA GLN A 64 1.84 -24.87 -9.26
C GLN A 64 2.39 -24.25 -7.98
N PHE A 65 1.56 -23.59 -7.17
CA PHE A 65 1.97 -23.01 -5.88
C PHE A 65 2.38 -24.10 -4.87
N LEU A 66 1.60 -25.18 -4.77
CA LEU A 66 1.90 -26.35 -3.94
C LEU A 66 3.19 -27.06 -4.40
N ARG A 67 3.35 -27.32 -5.71
CA ARG A 67 4.61 -27.85 -6.28
C ARG A 67 5.82 -26.96 -5.99
N ARG A 68 5.70 -25.63 -6.13
CA ARG A 68 6.78 -24.66 -5.81
C ARG A 68 7.13 -24.59 -4.32
N ARG A 69 6.35 -25.23 -3.44
CA ARG A 69 6.58 -25.30 -1.99
C ARG A 69 6.82 -26.72 -1.47
N ASN A 70 6.94 -27.71 -2.37
CA ASN A 70 7.04 -29.15 -2.02
C ASN A 70 5.93 -29.62 -1.05
N LEU A 71 4.74 -29.02 -1.14
CA LEU A 71 3.56 -29.43 -0.38
C LEU A 71 2.73 -30.38 -1.23
N GLU A 72 2.75 -31.67 -0.92
CA GLU A 72 1.92 -32.64 -1.63
C GLU A 72 0.46 -32.57 -1.16
N LEU A 73 -0.48 -32.61 -2.11
CA LEU A 73 -1.90 -32.65 -1.80
C LEU A 73 -2.29 -34.11 -1.54
N GLU A 74 -2.49 -34.47 -0.27
CA GLU A 74 -3.01 -35.79 0.08
C GLU A 74 -4.31 -36.06 -0.67
N LYS A 75 -4.32 -37.16 -1.44
CA LYS A 75 -5.49 -37.62 -2.18
C LYS A 75 -6.30 -38.55 -1.29
N ASP A 76 -7.13 -37.97 -0.43
CA ASP A 76 -8.06 -38.71 0.40
C ASP A 76 -8.94 -39.66 -0.45
N LYS A 77 -8.82 -40.96 -0.17
CA LYS A 77 -9.50 -42.03 -0.92
C LYS A 77 -10.94 -42.22 -0.43
N ALA A 78 -11.85 -41.31 -0.80
CA ALA A 78 -13.27 -41.39 -0.43
C ALA A 78 -14.21 -41.66 -1.63
N ARG A 79 -14.39 -42.97 -1.93
CA ARG A 79 -15.52 -43.63 -2.62
C ARG A 79 -16.47 -42.80 -3.52
N GLN A 80 -16.52 -43.17 -4.81
CA GLN A 80 -17.76 -43.06 -5.60
C GLN A 80 -18.85 -44.01 -5.04
N PRO A 81 -20.13 -43.71 -5.32
CA PRO A 81 -21.04 -44.70 -5.88
C PRO A 81 -21.46 -44.35 -7.32
N GLN A 82 -21.74 -45.38 -8.13
CA GLN A 82 -22.38 -45.24 -9.46
C GLN A 82 -23.91 -45.31 -9.36
N ASP A 83 -24.58 -44.93 -10.46
CA ASP A 83 -25.91 -45.33 -10.96
C ASP A 83 -26.95 -45.88 -9.94
N ARG A 84 -28.16 -45.32 -9.87
CA ARG A 84 -29.17 -45.58 -10.92
C ARG A 84 -30.40 -44.65 -10.92
N GLU A 85 -30.87 -44.37 -12.13
CA GLU A 85 -32.28 -44.40 -12.59
C GLU A 85 -33.35 -43.35 -12.20
N HIS A 86 -34.16 -43.04 -13.23
CA HIS A 86 -35.56 -42.58 -13.27
C HIS A 86 -36.05 -41.25 -12.63
N ARG A 87 -36.46 -40.34 -13.54
CA ARG A 87 -37.49 -39.26 -13.39
C ARG A 87 -38.90 -39.87 -13.15
N PRO A 88 -39.98 -39.13 -12.76
CA PRO A 88 -40.21 -37.69 -13.02
C PRO A 88 -40.97 -36.81 -11.98
N SER A 89 -40.89 -35.49 -12.19
CA SER A 89 -41.97 -34.47 -12.01
C SER A 89 -42.56 -34.14 -10.61
N ARG A 90 -42.32 -32.89 -10.16
CA ARG A 90 -43.40 -31.91 -9.93
C ARG A 90 -42.90 -30.45 -9.91
N ARG A 91 -43.82 -29.49 -9.83
CA ARG A 91 -43.56 -28.02 -9.90
C ARG A 91 -43.13 -27.46 -8.53
N PRO A 92 -42.33 -26.38 -8.47
CA PRO A 92 -42.13 -25.62 -7.23
C PRO A 92 -43.41 -24.86 -6.84
N GLY A 93 -43.74 -24.89 -5.55
CA GLY A 93 -44.73 -24.01 -4.93
C GLY A 93 -44.12 -22.64 -4.58
N ARG A 94 -44.97 -21.69 -4.14
CA ARG A 94 -44.52 -20.38 -3.66
C ARG A 94 -43.86 -20.50 -2.28
N GLU A 95 -42.75 -19.82 -2.08
CA GLU A 95 -42.34 -19.34 -0.76
C GLU A 95 -42.83 -17.90 -0.58
N THR A 96 -43.42 -17.61 0.59
CA THR A 96 -43.65 -16.25 1.09
C THR A 96 -42.67 -16.00 2.22
N ALA A 97 -42.09 -14.80 2.27
CA ALA A 97 -41.02 -14.47 3.20
C ALA A 97 -41.50 -14.43 4.66
N LEU A 98 -40.59 -14.81 5.58
CA LEU A 98 -40.59 -14.31 6.94
C LEU A 98 -39.15 -13.91 7.33
N LYS A 99 -39.01 -12.95 8.25
CA LYS A 99 -37.73 -12.53 8.83
C LYS A 99 -37.50 -13.31 10.12
N GLU A 100 -36.24 -13.62 10.42
CA GLU A 100 -35.61 -13.43 11.75
C GLU A 100 -34.09 -13.39 11.54
N HIS A 101 -33.38 -12.34 11.96
CA HIS A 101 -33.00 -11.98 13.33
C HIS A 101 -32.14 -13.04 14.05
N LEU A 102 -30.83 -13.02 13.79
CA LEU A 102 -29.82 -13.35 14.80
C LEU A 102 -28.64 -12.37 14.73
N SER A 103 -28.37 -11.73 15.86
CA SER A 103 -27.16 -10.96 16.17
C SER A 103 -26.15 -11.84 16.88
N CYS A 104 -24.83 -11.60 16.71
CA CYS A 104 -23.91 -11.45 17.85
C CYS A 104 -22.51 -10.94 17.47
N ALA A 105 -21.77 -10.55 18.50
CA ALA A 105 -20.32 -10.65 18.66
C ALA A 105 -19.41 -9.87 17.69
N SER A 106 -19.10 -8.63 18.08
CA SER A 106 -17.80 -8.00 17.80
C SER A 106 -16.64 -8.91 18.21
N ARG A 107 -15.56 -8.95 17.43
CA ARG A 107 -14.26 -9.45 17.90
C ARG A 107 -13.11 -8.69 17.23
N VAL A 108 -12.48 -7.81 17.99
CA VAL A 108 -11.22 -7.15 17.62
C VAL A 108 -10.06 -8.14 17.81
N PRO A 109 -9.16 -8.32 16.82
CA PRO A 109 -7.83 -8.83 17.05
C PRO A 109 -6.84 -7.68 17.27
N SER A 110 -5.96 -7.83 18.26
CA SER A 110 -4.78 -6.98 18.47
C SER A 110 -3.53 -7.86 18.55
N PRO A 111 -2.32 -7.29 18.39
CA PRO A 111 -1.25 -7.97 17.65
C PRO A 111 -0.48 -9.03 18.45
N ARG A 112 0.19 -9.92 17.71
CA ARG A 112 1.24 -10.79 18.26
C ARG A 112 2.50 -10.69 17.39
N GLN A 113 3.63 -10.44 18.03
CA GLN A 113 4.94 -10.34 17.40
C GLN A 113 5.54 -11.73 17.11
N GLN A 114 6.36 -11.80 16.05
CA GLN A 114 7.58 -12.61 15.82
C GLN A 114 7.66 -13.02 14.33
N VAL A 115 8.80 -13.15 13.66
CA VAL A 115 10.17 -12.59 13.73
C VAL A 115 10.92 -13.31 12.58
N THR A 116 11.68 -12.59 11.76
CA THR A 116 12.70 -13.05 10.79
C THR A 116 12.31 -14.05 9.67
N GLY A 117 12.74 -13.74 8.44
CA GLY A 117 12.57 -14.60 7.26
C GLY A 117 13.27 -14.03 6.02
N THR A 118 14.59 -13.86 6.09
CA THR A 118 15.39 -13.16 5.07
C THR A 118 15.55 -13.97 3.78
N SER A 119 15.34 -13.33 2.63
CA SER A 119 15.89 -13.77 1.34
C SER A 119 15.97 -12.57 0.39
N SER A 120 17.12 -12.35 -0.23
CA SER A 120 17.37 -11.24 -1.16
C SER A 120 17.52 -11.76 -2.59
N GLU A 121 16.85 -11.11 -3.55
CA GLU A 121 17.21 -11.13 -4.97
C GLU A 121 17.24 -9.68 -5.49
N VAL A 122 17.98 -9.45 -6.58
CA VAL A 122 18.72 -8.18 -6.80
C VAL A 122 18.69 -7.74 -8.27
N VAL A 123 18.37 -6.45 -8.52
CA VAL A 123 18.65 -5.66 -9.78
C VAL A 123 17.83 -6.07 -11.04
N PRO A 124 17.64 -5.25 -12.12
CA PRO A 124 18.14 -3.90 -12.48
C PRO A 124 17.09 -2.80 -12.86
N ALA A 125 17.61 -1.61 -13.24
CA ALA A 125 17.01 -0.51 -14.06
C ALA A 125 15.97 0.42 -13.38
N GLN A 126 16.03 1.77 -13.45
CA GLN A 126 16.16 2.74 -14.58
C GLN A 126 14.91 2.69 -15.50
N HIS A 127 14.19 3.78 -15.84
CA HIS A 127 14.54 5.21 -16.02
C HIS A 127 13.32 6.17 -15.70
N PRO A 128 13.21 7.48 -16.12
CA PRO A 128 12.48 8.53 -15.37
C PRO A 128 10.99 8.77 -15.76
N PRO A 129 10.24 9.59 -14.99
CA PRO A 129 8.86 10.00 -15.30
C PRO A 129 8.76 11.23 -16.24
N PRO A 130 7.68 11.35 -17.04
CA PRO A 130 7.35 12.57 -17.78
C PRO A 130 6.58 13.59 -16.91
N SER A 131 6.80 14.88 -17.17
CA SER A 131 6.16 16.00 -16.47
C SER A 131 4.66 16.16 -16.82
N GLY A 132 3.88 16.73 -15.92
CA GLY A 132 2.50 17.14 -16.20
C GLY A 132 2.42 18.41 -17.04
N VAL A 133 1.26 18.64 -17.67
CA VAL A 133 0.89 19.92 -18.29
C VAL A 133 -0.41 20.42 -17.67
N GLN A 134 -0.31 21.52 -16.93
CA GLN A 134 -1.45 22.26 -16.39
C GLN A 134 -2.04 23.18 -17.46
N ARG A 135 -3.37 23.23 -17.59
CA ARG A 135 -4.10 24.36 -18.18
C ARG A 135 -5.45 24.54 -17.50
N ASP A 136 -5.60 25.68 -16.86
CA ASP A 136 -6.87 26.20 -16.31
C ASP A 136 -7.64 27.03 -17.37
N PRO A 137 -8.92 27.38 -17.13
CA PRO A 137 -9.85 27.79 -18.19
C PRO A 137 -10.13 29.30 -18.31
N ALA A 138 -10.44 29.72 -19.55
CA ALA A 138 -11.12 30.96 -19.96
C ALA A 138 -11.45 30.82 -21.48
N ASP A 139 -12.48 31.42 -22.09
CA ASP A 139 -13.59 32.21 -21.55
C ASP A 139 -14.80 32.15 -22.52
N HIS A 140 -15.98 32.62 -22.10
CA HIS A 140 -17.11 32.86 -23.02
C HIS A 140 -17.02 34.24 -23.68
N PRO A 141 -17.61 34.40 -24.88
CA PRO A 141 -18.63 35.46 -24.99
C PRO A 141 -19.95 34.97 -25.61
N SER A 142 -20.93 35.87 -25.68
CA SER A 142 -22.36 35.55 -25.88
C SER A 142 -22.98 36.29 -27.07
N SER A 143 -24.04 35.68 -27.63
CA SER A 143 -25.14 36.28 -28.41
C SER A 143 -24.86 37.23 -29.59
N GLN A 144 -25.41 36.90 -30.76
CA GLN A 144 -26.40 37.79 -31.40
C GLN A 144 -27.39 37.02 -32.29
N SER A 145 -28.48 37.69 -32.68
CA SER A 145 -29.63 37.12 -33.41
C SER A 145 -29.62 37.52 -34.88
N GLY A 146 -30.12 36.64 -35.76
CA GLY A 146 -30.30 36.90 -37.20
C GLY A 146 -31.34 35.95 -37.79
N SER A 147 -32.21 36.46 -38.67
CA SER A 147 -33.38 35.74 -39.20
C SER A 147 -33.10 34.98 -40.51
N LEU A 148 -34.02 34.07 -40.86
CA LEU A 148 -34.01 33.21 -42.06
C LEU A 148 -34.03 34.04 -43.38
N PRO A 149 -33.54 33.44 -44.49
CA PRO A 149 -34.49 32.79 -45.41
C PRO A 149 -34.08 31.33 -45.79
N PRO A 150 -34.98 30.53 -46.40
CA PRO A 150 -34.77 29.09 -46.60
C PRO A 150 -34.03 28.71 -47.89
N GLN A 151 -33.44 27.51 -47.91
CA GLN A 151 -33.10 26.77 -49.13
C GLN A 151 -33.49 25.30 -49.02
N ASP A 152 -34.27 24.81 -49.98
CA ASP A 152 -34.56 23.39 -50.15
C ASP A 152 -33.37 22.64 -50.75
N CYS A 153 -33.02 21.48 -50.18
CA CYS A 153 -32.36 20.40 -50.94
C CYS A 153 -32.58 19.01 -50.31
N PRO A 154 -32.50 17.91 -51.10
CA PRO A 154 -33.43 16.79 -50.89
C PRO A 154 -32.89 15.60 -50.08
N ILE A 155 -33.85 14.87 -49.50
CA ILE A 155 -33.68 13.62 -48.75
C ILE A 155 -32.97 12.54 -49.60
N LYS A 156 -31.69 12.27 -49.32
CA LYS A 156 -30.99 11.08 -49.83
C LYS A 156 -31.11 9.91 -48.84
N LYS A 157 -32.02 8.98 -49.15
CA LYS A 157 -32.21 7.72 -48.41
C LYS A 157 -30.92 6.88 -48.41
N PRO A 158 -30.41 6.42 -47.25
CA PRO A 158 -29.34 5.42 -47.21
C PRO A 158 -29.83 4.09 -47.80
N ARG A 159 -29.16 3.59 -48.84
CA ARG A 159 -29.46 2.25 -49.38
C ARG A 159 -29.02 1.17 -48.39
N ARG A 160 -29.91 0.24 -48.05
CA ARG A 160 -29.52 -1.00 -47.36
C ARG A 160 -28.72 -1.87 -48.32
N HIS A 161 -27.45 -2.11 -48.02
CA HIS A 161 -26.70 -3.23 -48.56
C HIS A 161 -26.41 -4.23 -47.45
N HIS A 162 -27.18 -5.31 -47.39
CA HIS A 162 -26.77 -6.51 -46.69
C HIS A 162 -25.71 -7.20 -47.55
N ARG A 163 -24.47 -7.33 -47.05
CA ARG A 163 -23.49 -8.26 -47.61
C ARG A 163 -22.98 -9.17 -46.50
N SER A 164 -23.42 -10.42 -46.54
CA SER A 164 -22.82 -11.49 -45.75
C SER A 164 -21.44 -11.81 -46.33
N THR A 165 -20.45 -12.04 -45.47
CA THR A 165 -19.16 -12.65 -45.83
C THR A 165 -18.71 -13.39 -44.57
N GLN A 166 -19.09 -14.66 -44.41
CA GLN A 166 -18.45 -15.88 -44.92
C GLN A 166 -17.34 -16.40 -43.99
N THR A 167 -17.47 -17.68 -43.66
CA THR A 167 -16.42 -18.52 -43.09
C THR A 167 -15.22 -18.56 -44.02
N LYS A 168 -14.00 -18.70 -43.47
CA LYS A 168 -12.81 -19.01 -44.26
C LYS A 168 -12.92 -20.40 -44.89
N ALA A 169 -12.43 -20.53 -46.11
CA ALA A 169 -11.91 -21.77 -46.68
C ALA A 169 -10.41 -21.56 -46.97
N GLU A 170 -9.70 -22.65 -47.24
CA GLU A 170 -8.24 -22.66 -47.45
C GLU A 170 -7.84 -22.20 -48.86
N GLU A 171 -6.63 -21.64 -49.01
CA GLU A 171 -5.68 -22.12 -50.02
C GLU A 171 -4.25 -21.56 -49.83
N ALA A 172 -3.29 -22.22 -50.48
CA ALA A 172 -1.89 -21.82 -50.76
C ALA A 172 -0.92 -21.52 -49.58
N GLN A 173 0.11 -22.36 -49.45
CA GLN A 173 1.36 -22.06 -48.75
C GLN A 173 2.26 -21.14 -49.59
N PRO A 174 3.05 -20.24 -48.97
CA PRO A 174 4.28 -19.71 -49.54
C PRO A 174 5.50 -20.47 -49.00
N THR A 175 6.22 -21.17 -49.86
CA THR A 175 7.47 -21.88 -49.51
C THR A 175 8.59 -20.88 -49.22
N ILE A 176 9.03 -20.78 -47.96
CA ILE A 176 10.24 -20.03 -47.57
C ILE A 176 11.26 -21.03 -47.01
N LYS A 177 12.51 -20.91 -47.46
CA LYS A 177 13.60 -21.82 -47.12
C LYS A 177 14.08 -21.55 -45.69
N ASN A 178 14.31 -22.59 -44.90
CA ASN A 178 14.91 -22.46 -43.57
C ASN A 178 16.41 -22.18 -43.72
N ASP A 179 16.84 -21.00 -43.28
CA ASP A 179 18.26 -20.62 -43.21
C ASP A 179 18.74 -20.74 -41.76
N ALA A 180 19.83 -21.47 -41.53
CA ALA A 180 20.11 -22.12 -40.24
C ALA A 180 20.85 -21.23 -39.21
N SER A 181 20.58 -19.92 -39.20
CA SER A 181 21.39 -18.92 -38.49
C SER A 181 20.64 -18.03 -37.47
N GLN A 182 19.30 -18.00 -37.48
CA GLN A 182 18.54 -17.01 -36.69
C GLN A 182 18.04 -17.53 -35.31
N GLN A 183 18.96 -17.92 -34.44
CA GLN A 183 18.60 -18.50 -33.13
C GLN A 183 18.23 -17.46 -32.03
N THR A 184 18.34 -16.15 -32.31
CA THR A 184 18.01 -15.05 -31.39
C THR A 184 16.72 -14.28 -31.74
N ASN A 185 16.28 -14.30 -33.01
CA ASN A 185 15.24 -13.40 -33.51
C ASN A 185 13.80 -13.78 -33.11
N TYR A 186 13.58 -14.98 -32.56
CA TYR A 186 12.24 -15.46 -32.17
C TYR A 186 11.59 -14.62 -31.07
N GLY A 187 12.37 -14.00 -30.16
CA GLY A 187 11.83 -13.09 -29.15
C GLY A 187 11.33 -11.78 -29.76
N VAL A 188 12.19 -11.13 -30.56
CA VAL A 188 11.90 -9.83 -31.21
C VAL A 188 10.71 -9.96 -32.17
N ALA A 189 10.73 -10.97 -33.05
CA ALA A 189 9.67 -11.19 -34.03
C ALA A 189 8.36 -11.76 -33.44
N VAL A 190 8.30 -12.06 -32.14
CA VAL A 190 7.05 -12.29 -31.39
C VAL A 190 6.55 -10.98 -30.80
N LEU A 191 7.42 -10.21 -30.14
CA LEU A 191 7.08 -8.89 -29.61
C LEU A 191 6.58 -7.94 -30.71
N ASP A 192 7.21 -7.89 -31.88
CA ASP A 192 6.74 -7.07 -33.01
C ASP A 192 5.33 -7.47 -33.46
N LYS A 193 4.99 -8.77 -33.47
CA LYS A 193 3.64 -9.23 -33.83
C LYS A 193 2.62 -8.85 -32.77
N GLU A 194 2.97 -8.95 -31.49
CA GLU A 194 2.11 -8.53 -30.38
C GLU A 194 1.92 -7.00 -30.38
N ILE A 195 2.95 -6.22 -30.65
CA ILE A 195 2.91 -4.75 -30.79
C ILE A 195 2.04 -4.34 -31.99
N ILE A 196 2.19 -4.99 -33.14
CA ILE A 196 1.36 -4.74 -34.33
C ILE A 196 -0.11 -5.05 -34.02
N GLN A 197 -0.41 -6.22 -33.43
CA GLN A 197 -1.77 -6.59 -33.00
C GLN A 197 -2.35 -5.61 -31.98
N LEU A 198 -1.56 -5.15 -31.01
CA LEU A 198 -1.98 -4.12 -30.06
C LEU A 198 -2.30 -2.79 -30.76
N SER A 199 -1.52 -2.42 -31.77
CA SER A 199 -1.80 -1.24 -32.60
C SER A 199 -3.08 -1.39 -33.42
N GLU A 200 -3.39 -2.60 -33.91
CA GLU A 200 -4.63 -2.90 -34.63
C GLU A 200 -5.84 -2.85 -33.70
N TYR A 201 -5.77 -3.47 -32.52
CA TYR A 201 -6.81 -3.38 -31.50
C TYR A 201 -7.05 -1.94 -31.03
N LEU A 202 -6.00 -1.12 -30.92
CA LEU A 202 -6.12 0.29 -30.54
C LEU A 202 -6.75 1.15 -31.65
N LYS A 203 -6.38 0.92 -32.92
CA LYS A 203 -7.05 1.53 -34.09
C LYS A 203 -8.53 1.12 -34.16
N GLU A 204 -8.83 -0.16 -33.96
CA GLU A 204 -10.20 -0.70 -33.99
C GLU A 204 -11.04 -0.20 -32.80
N ALA A 205 -10.45 -0.02 -31.62
CA ALA A 205 -11.09 0.61 -30.47
C ALA A 205 -11.43 2.07 -30.73
N LEU A 206 -10.49 2.86 -31.27
CA LEU A 206 -10.69 4.27 -31.64
C LEU A 206 -11.78 4.42 -32.71
N GLN A 207 -11.82 3.53 -33.71
CA GLN A 207 -12.90 3.50 -34.71
C GLN A 207 -14.27 3.18 -34.08
N ARG A 208 -14.35 2.22 -33.14
CA ARG A 208 -15.58 1.94 -32.39
C ARG A 208 -16.02 3.15 -31.56
N GLU A 209 -15.08 3.85 -30.92
CA GLU A 209 -15.35 5.06 -30.15
C GLU A 209 -15.92 6.19 -31.02
N LEU A 210 -15.31 6.45 -32.19
CA LEU A 210 -15.80 7.45 -33.14
C LEU A 210 -17.21 7.12 -33.64
N VAL A 211 -17.49 5.84 -33.95
CA VAL A 211 -18.81 5.36 -34.36
C VAL A 211 -19.83 5.47 -33.21
N LEU A 212 -19.41 5.27 -31.94
CA LEU A 212 -20.27 5.48 -30.77
C LEU A 212 -20.57 6.98 -30.55
N LYS A 213 -19.57 7.86 -30.68
CA LYS A 213 -19.75 9.32 -30.64
C LYS A 213 -20.72 9.80 -31.71
N GLN A 214 -20.56 9.36 -32.96
CA GLN A 214 -21.47 9.71 -34.05
C GLN A 214 -22.90 9.20 -33.80
N LYS A 215 -23.05 7.97 -33.30
CA LYS A 215 -24.36 7.43 -32.90
C LYS A 215 -24.99 8.23 -31.75
N MET A 216 -24.20 8.72 -30.80
CA MET A 216 -24.67 9.53 -29.69
C MET A 216 -25.20 10.89 -30.17
N VAL A 217 -24.50 11.56 -31.08
CA VAL A 217 -24.98 12.81 -31.73
C VAL A 217 -26.30 12.57 -32.47
N VAL A 218 -26.40 11.50 -33.28
CA VAL A 218 -27.64 11.17 -34.00
C VAL A 218 -28.78 10.80 -33.04
N LEU A 219 -28.50 10.11 -31.92
CA LEU A 219 -29.52 9.84 -30.90
C LEU A 219 -29.97 11.11 -30.16
N GLN A 220 -29.07 12.08 -29.96
CA GLN A 220 -29.39 13.36 -29.35
C GLN A 220 -30.27 14.22 -30.26
N ASP A 221 -29.95 14.29 -31.56
CA ASP A 221 -30.74 14.98 -32.59
C ASP A 221 -32.13 14.36 -32.79
N LEU A 222 -32.21 13.01 -32.82
CA LEU A 222 -33.48 12.29 -32.82
C LEU A 222 -34.29 12.52 -31.54
N LEU A 223 -33.64 12.72 -30.39
CA LEU A 223 -34.31 13.03 -29.13
C LEU A 223 -34.88 14.45 -29.12
N SER A 224 -34.12 15.47 -29.55
CA SER A 224 -34.65 16.84 -29.70
C SER A 224 -35.79 16.89 -30.71
N THR A 225 -35.66 16.19 -31.85
CA THR A 225 -36.73 16.06 -32.84
C THR A 225 -37.98 15.41 -32.26
N LEU A 226 -37.83 14.33 -31.48
CA LEU A 226 -38.95 13.64 -30.83
C LEU A 226 -39.63 14.50 -29.76
N ILE A 227 -38.88 15.26 -28.97
CA ILE A 227 -39.42 16.20 -27.98
C ILE A 227 -40.20 17.32 -28.69
N GLN A 228 -39.63 17.93 -29.73
CA GLN A 228 -40.31 18.98 -30.50
C GLN A 228 -41.59 18.47 -31.18
N ALA A 229 -41.57 17.22 -31.68
CA ALA A 229 -42.74 16.57 -32.27
C ALA A 229 -43.81 16.20 -31.23
N SER A 230 -43.45 15.82 -29.99
CA SER A 230 -44.44 15.58 -28.94
C SER A 230 -45.06 16.90 -28.46
N ASP A 231 -44.25 17.95 -28.31
CA ASP A 231 -44.70 19.31 -28.01
C ASP A 231 -45.70 19.84 -29.03
N SER A 232 -45.41 19.71 -30.33
CA SER A 232 -46.32 20.14 -31.39
C SER A 232 -47.59 19.29 -31.45
N THR A 233 -47.50 17.99 -31.17
CA THR A 233 -48.66 17.08 -31.07
C THR A 233 -49.60 17.50 -29.93
N TRP A 234 -49.09 17.73 -28.72
CA TRP A 234 -49.92 18.16 -27.58
C TRP A 234 -50.49 19.57 -27.77
N LYS A 235 -49.72 20.50 -28.38
CA LYS A 235 -50.22 21.83 -28.77
C LYS A 235 -51.32 21.72 -29.84
N GLY A 236 -51.21 20.78 -30.78
CA GLY A 236 -52.25 20.46 -31.76
C GLY A 236 -53.53 19.94 -31.09
N GLN A 237 -53.40 18.90 -30.26
CA GLN A 237 -54.50 18.29 -29.52
C GLN A 237 -55.27 19.32 -28.67
N LEU A 238 -54.57 20.16 -27.91
CA LEU A 238 -55.19 21.20 -27.08
C LEU A 238 -55.93 22.25 -27.94
N ASN A 239 -55.43 22.57 -29.13
CA ASN A 239 -56.14 23.44 -30.07
C ASN A 239 -57.38 22.77 -30.67
N GLU A 240 -57.31 21.49 -31.01
CA GLU A 240 -58.44 20.71 -31.50
C GLU A 240 -59.55 20.62 -30.44
N ASP A 241 -59.20 20.30 -29.19
CA ASP A 241 -60.16 20.19 -28.09
C ASP A 241 -60.75 21.55 -27.69
N ARG A 242 -59.97 22.65 -27.81
CA ARG A 242 -60.48 24.03 -27.72
C ARG A 242 -61.49 24.35 -28.83
N LEU A 243 -61.28 23.86 -30.05
CA LEU A 243 -62.21 24.03 -31.17
C LEU A 243 -63.46 23.17 -31.00
N LYS A 244 -63.35 21.92 -30.53
CA LYS A 244 -64.50 21.07 -30.13
C LYS A 244 -65.34 21.73 -29.03
N GLY A 245 -64.70 22.37 -28.04
CA GLY A 245 -65.39 23.15 -27.01
C GLY A 245 -66.21 24.30 -27.60
N LYS A 246 -65.64 25.06 -28.53
CA LYS A 246 -66.37 26.11 -29.27
C LYS A 246 -67.52 25.55 -30.11
N LEU A 247 -67.29 24.47 -30.86
CA LEU A 247 -68.31 23.82 -31.67
C LEU A 247 -69.51 23.40 -30.81
N ARG A 248 -69.28 22.68 -29.71
CA ARG A 248 -70.32 22.30 -28.74
C ARG A 248 -71.07 23.50 -28.16
N SER A 249 -70.38 24.63 -27.93
CA SER A 249 -71.06 25.85 -27.44
C SER A 249 -72.01 26.46 -28.48
N LEU A 250 -71.65 26.41 -29.78
CA LEU A 250 -72.51 26.86 -30.88
C LEU A 250 -73.64 25.87 -31.16
N GLU A 251 -73.39 24.57 -31.09
CA GLU A 251 -74.40 23.50 -31.17
C GLU A 251 -75.44 23.65 -30.05
N ASN A 252 -75.01 23.88 -28.82
CA ASN A 252 -75.90 24.12 -27.68
C ASN A 252 -76.72 25.42 -27.83
N GLN A 253 -76.12 26.49 -28.37
CA GLN A 253 -76.85 27.73 -28.67
C GLN A 253 -77.92 27.51 -29.75
N LEU A 254 -77.57 26.82 -30.85
CA LEU A 254 -78.52 26.46 -31.91
C LEU A 254 -79.64 25.56 -31.40
N TYR A 255 -79.32 24.58 -30.54
CA TYR A 255 -80.30 23.69 -29.90
C TYR A 255 -81.29 24.49 -29.03
N ALA A 256 -80.78 25.37 -28.16
CA ALA A 256 -81.60 26.22 -27.31
C ALA A 256 -82.48 27.21 -28.12
N CYS A 257 -81.98 27.74 -29.24
CA CYS A 257 -82.77 28.59 -30.14
C CYS A 257 -83.85 27.81 -30.93
N THR A 258 -83.64 26.52 -31.17
CA THR A 258 -84.55 25.67 -31.96
C THR A 258 -85.67 25.07 -31.10
N GLN A 259 -85.42 24.85 -29.81
CA GLN A 259 -86.33 24.10 -28.93
C GLN A 259 -87.37 25.00 -28.25
N LYS A 260 -88.65 24.84 -28.63
CA LYS A 260 -89.78 25.56 -28.02
C LYS A 260 -90.14 24.99 -26.64
N TYR A 261 -89.41 25.42 -25.60
CA TYR A 261 -89.65 24.98 -24.23
C TYR A 261 -90.93 25.57 -23.60
N SER A 262 -91.57 24.80 -22.72
CA SER A 262 -92.48 25.34 -21.70
C SER A 262 -91.67 26.06 -20.60
N PRO A 263 -92.11 27.23 -20.09
CA PRO A 263 -91.37 27.98 -19.06
C PRO A 263 -90.98 27.17 -17.82
N TRP A 264 -91.83 26.22 -17.41
CA TRP A 264 -91.56 25.34 -16.27
C TRP A 264 -90.45 24.32 -16.57
N GLY A 265 -90.37 23.84 -17.81
CA GLY A 265 -89.30 22.97 -18.28
C GLY A 265 -87.94 23.67 -18.31
N ILE A 266 -87.89 24.92 -18.79
CA ILE A 266 -86.67 25.74 -18.73
C ILE A 266 -86.18 25.87 -17.29
N LYS A 267 -87.07 26.25 -16.36
CA LYS A 267 -86.71 26.45 -14.96
C LYS A 267 -86.17 25.18 -14.29
N LYS A 268 -86.72 24.00 -14.63
CA LYS A 268 -86.20 22.72 -14.16
C LYS A 268 -84.78 22.44 -14.69
N VAL A 269 -84.57 22.56 -16.00
CA VAL A 269 -83.24 22.31 -16.62
C VAL A 269 -82.18 23.28 -16.10
N LEU A 270 -82.52 24.58 -15.92
CA LEU A 270 -81.60 25.56 -15.33
C LEU A 270 -81.18 25.19 -13.90
N LEU A 271 -82.11 24.69 -13.08
CA LEU A 271 -81.80 24.25 -11.71
C LEU A 271 -80.88 23.01 -11.73
N GLU A 272 -81.19 22.02 -12.57
CA GLU A 272 -80.36 20.81 -12.74
C GLU A 272 -78.95 21.14 -13.28
N MET A 273 -78.82 22.13 -14.17
CA MET A 273 -77.51 22.59 -14.67
C MET A 273 -76.70 23.35 -13.63
N GLU A 274 -77.33 24.16 -12.79
CA GLU A 274 -76.66 24.88 -11.71
C GLU A 274 -76.19 23.92 -10.60
N ASP A 275 -76.99 22.91 -10.25
CA ASP A 275 -76.59 21.83 -9.33
C ASP A 275 -75.42 21.00 -9.88
N GLN A 276 -75.44 20.67 -11.17
CA GLN A 276 -74.31 20.01 -11.85
C GLN A 276 -73.05 20.88 -11.80
N LYS A 277 -73.15 22.17 -12.16
CA LYS A 277 -72.06 23.14 -12.08
C LYS A 277 -71.46 23.20 -10.68
N ASN A 278 -72.29 23.32 -9.65
CA ASN A 278 -71.84 23.39 -8.26
C ASN A 278 -71.18 22.06 -7.82
N SER A 279 -71.70 20.92 -8.27
CA SER A 279 -71.08 19.60 -8.03
C SER A 279 -69.71 19.46 -8.73
N TYR A 280 -69.55 19.96 -9.95
CA TYR A 280 -68.26 19.98 -10.64
C TYR A 280 -67.26 20.94 -10.00
N GLU A 281 -67.70 22.13 -9.60
CA GLU A 281 -66.85 23.12 -8.91
C GLU A 281 -66.37 22.59 -7.55
N GLN A 282 -67.24 21.93 -6.78
CA GLN A 282 -66.88 21.31 -5.51
C GLN A 282 -65.84 20.18 -5.70
N LYS A 283 -66.05 19.27 -6.68
CA LYS A 283 -65.08 18.22 -7.00
C LYS A 283 -63.74 18.78 -7.53
N ALA A 284 -63.77 19.91 -8.23
CA ALA A 284 -62.56 20.62 -8.64
C ALA A 284 -61.81 21.20 -7.43
N LYS A 285 -62.51 21.81 -6.45
CA LYS A 285 -61.91 22.28 -5.20
C LYS A 285 -61.30 21.14 -4.38
N GLU A 286 -62.02 20.04 -4.21
CA GLU A 286 -61.56 18.85 -3.47
C GLU A 286 -60.32 18.21 -4.10
N SER A 287 -60.31 18.07 -5.43
CA SER A 287 -59.15 17.52 -6.15
C SER A 287 -57.94 18.47 -6.14
N LEU A 288 -58.15 19.79 -6.24
CA LEU A 288 -57.08 20.79 -6.07
C LEU A 288 -56.51 20.79 -4.65
N GLN A 289 -57.36 20.71 -3.61
CA GLN A 289 -56.90 20.59 -2.22
C GLN A 289 -56.05 19.33 -2.03
N LYS A 290 -56.53 18.17 -2.52
CA LYS A 290 -55.77 16.91 -2.46
C LYS A 290 -54.40 17.04 -3.15
N VAL A 291 -54.33 17.66 -4.33
CA VAL A 291 -53.05 17.88 -5.04
C VAL A 291 -52.12 18.81 -4.27
N LEU A 292 -52.64 19.82 -3.56
CA LEU A 292 -51.84 20.68 -2.69
C LEU A 292 -51.31 19.92 -1.45
N GLU A 293 -52.11 19.05 -0.85
CA GLU A 293 -51.68 18.17 0.25
C GLU A 293 -50.62 17.16 -0.22
N GLU A 294 -50.80 16.52 -1.37
CA GLU A 294 -49.80 15.64 -2.00
C GLU A 294 -48.50 16.39 -2.32
N LYS A 295 -48.60 17.63 -2.82
CA LYS A 295 -47.44 18.51 -3.06
C LYS A 295 -46.68 18.83 -1.77
N MET A 296 -47.36 19.27 -0.70
CA MET A 296 -46.71 19.59 0.58
C MET A 296 -46.00 18.36 1.19
N ASN A 297 -46.64 17.19 1.11
CA ASN A 297 -46.03 15.93 1.55
C ASN A 297 -44.76 15.59 0.74
N ALA A 298 -44.80 15.77 -0.59
CA ALA A 298 -43.64 15.56 -1.45
C ALA A 298 -42.50 16.57 -1.18
N GLU A 299 -42.83 17.84 -0.93
CA GLU A 299 -41.86 18.87 -0.54
C GLU A 299 -41.21 18.58 0.83
N GLN A 300 -41.99 18.12 1.82
CA GLN A 300 -41.46 17.69 3.12
C GLN A 300 -40.53 16.46 2.99
N GLN A 301 -40.91 15.48 2.16
CA GLN A 301 -40.06 14.33 1.86
C GLN A 301 -38.76 14.73 1.15
N LEU A 302 -38.83 15.62 0.16
CA LEU A 302 -37.66 16.15 -0.55
C LEU A 302 -36.70 16.89 0.41
N GLN A 303 -37.21 17.73 1.30
CA GLN A 303 -36.35 18.37 2.32
C GLN A 303 -35.75 17.34 3.29
N SER A 304 -36.46 16.26 3.62
CA SER A 304 -35.94 15.20 4.48
C SER A 304 -34.79 14.43 3.79
N THR A 305 -34.96 14.07 2.51
CA THR A 305 -33.91 13.40 1.74
C THR A 305 -32.72 14.31 1.49
N GLN A 306 -32.92 15.59 1.18
CA GLN A 306 -31.85 16.59 1.06
C GLN A 306 -31.01 16.71 2.35
N ARG A 307 -31.64 16.78 3.53
CA ARG A 307 -30.92 16.79 4.82
C ARG A 307 -30.12 15.50 5.03
N SER A 308 -30.69 14.34 4.67
CA SER A 308 -29.98 13.05 4.79
C SER A 308 -28.83 12.91 3.79
N LEU A 309 -28.93 13.54 2.61
CA LEU A 309 -27.89 13.57 1.59
C LEU A 309 -26.71 14.43 2.05
N ALA A 310 -26.95 15.66 2.52
CA ALA A 310 -25.90 16.53 3.05
C ALA A 310 -25.14 15.89 4.23
N LEU A 311 -25.85 15.18 5.12
CA LEU A 311 -25.25 14.41 6.22
C LEU A 311 -24.46 13.16 5.76
N ALA A 312 -24.71 12.66 4.55
CA ALA A 312 -23.91 11.59 3.94
C ALA A 312 -22.70 12.17 3.19
N GLU A 313 -22.85 13.31 2.52
CA GLU A 313 -21.79 14.04 1.82
C GLU A 313 -20.71 14.51 2.80
N GLN A 314 -21.10 15.14 3.92
CA GLN A 314 -20.20 15.50 5.03
C GLN A 314 -19.40 14.28 5.52
N LYS A 315 -20.06 13.13 5.74
CA LYS A 315 -19.37 11.91 6.19
C LYS A 315 -18.41 11.37 5.13
N CYS A 316 -18.76 11.46 3.86
CA CYS A 316 -17.86 11.11 2.76
C CYS A 316 -16.63 12.05 2.68
N GLU A 317 -16.75 13.30 3.12
CA GLU A 317 -15.62 14.22 3.28
C GLU A 317 -14.76 13.85 4.50
N GLU A 318 -15.38 13.60 5.67
CA GLU A 318 -14.69 13.13 6.87
C GLU A 318 -13.86 11.84 6.61
N TRP A 319 -14.47 10.83 5.96
CA TRP A 319 -13.77 9.60 5.60
C TRP A 319 -12.65 9.83 4.56
N ARG A 320 -12.83 10.78 3.63
CA ARG A 320 -11.80 11.12 2.63
C ARG A 320 -10.60 11.79 3.29
N SER A 321 -10.83 12.72 4.23
CA SER A 321 -9.77 13.38 5.00
C SER A 321 -9.01 12.39 5.89
N GLN A 322 -9.71 11.46 6.55
CA GLN A 322 -9.07 10.37 7.31
C GLN A 322 -8.24 9.44 6.42
N TYR A 323 -8.72 9.12 5.20
CA TYR A 323 -7.98 8.29 4.25
C TYR A 323 -6.70 8.98 3.75
N GLU A 324 -6.76 10.26 3.39
CA GLU A 324 -5.58 11.01 2.94
C GLU A 324 -4.58 11.22 4.08
N ALA A 325 -5.02 11.51 5.31
CA ALA A 325 -4.16 11.58 6.48
C ALA A 325 -3.42 10.25 6.74
N LEU A 326 -4.15 9.12 6.79
CA LEU A 326 -3.56 7.78 6.95
C LEU A 326 -2.57 7.44 5.82
N LYS A 327 -2.85 7.88 4.59
CA LYS A 327 -1.99 7.71 3.41
C LYS A 327 -0.71 8.55 3.51
N ASP A 328 -0.75 9.70 4.16
CA ASP A 328 0.44 10.48 4.50
C ASP A 328 1.20 9.88 5.69
N ASP A 329 0.54 9.30 6.69
CA ASP A 329 1.20 8.48 7.73
C ASP A 329 1.95 7.29 7.12
N TRP A 330 1.36 6.60 6.13
CA TRP A 330 2.04 5.53 5.38
C TRP A 330 3.24 6.05 4.57
N ARG A 331 3.17 7.28 4.03
CA ARG A 331 4.30 7.92 3.32
C ARG A 331 5.44 8.27 4.28
N THR A 332 5.12 8.84 5.44
CA THR A 332 6.13 9.22 6.46
C THR A 332 6.79 8.00 7.10
N LEU A 333 6.02 6.97 7.44
CA LEU A 333 6.57 5.66 7.86
C LEU A 333 7.44 5.04 6.74
N GLY A 334 7.01 5.17 5.48
CA GLY A 334 7.77 4.76 4.31
C GLY A 334 9.03 5.59 4.04
N THR A 335 9.19 6.81 4.59
CA THR A 335 10.48 7.53 4.63
C THR A 335 11.33 7.08 5.80
N GLN A 336 10.75 6.92 7.00
CA GLN A 336 11.47 6.46 8.20
C GLN A 336 12.09 5.07 8.00
N HIS A 337 11.38 4.14 7.34
CA HIS A 337 11.90 2.82 7.02
C HIS A 337 13.16 2.90 6.12
N ARG A 338 13.13 3.72 5.07
CA ARG A 338 14.27 3.91 4.14
C ARG A 338 15.47 4.60 4.80
N GLU A 339 15.20 5.51 5.73
CA GLU A 339 16.24 6.13 6.55
C GLU A 339 16.91 5.09 7.46
N LEU A 340 16.13 4.26 8.16
CA LEU A 340 16.66 3.16 8.98
C LEU A 340 17.42 2.11 8.14
N GLU A 341 16.96 1.80 6.92
CA GLU A 341 17.71 0.95 5.97
C GLU A 341 19.06 1.57 5.58
N SER A 342 19.09 2.88 5.31
CA SER A 342 20.34 3.61 5.03
C SER A 342 21.30 3.57 6.23
N GLN A 343 20.80 3.83 7.43
CA GLN A 343 21.58 3.76 8.66
C GLN A 343 22.13 2.34 8.93
N LEU A 344 21.32 1.30 8.70
CA LEU A 344 21.77 -0.10 8.79
C LEU A 344 22.87 -0.42 7.79
N HIS A 345 22.78 0.06 6.54
CA HIS A 345 23.87 -0.10 5.56
C HIS A 345 25.13 0.66 5.97
N VAL A 346 25.03 1.88 6.50
CA VAL A 346 26.19 2.62 7.01
C VAL A 346 26.84 1.90 8.20
N LEU A 347 26.06 1.31 9.10
CA LEU A 347 26.57 0.49 10.21
C LEU A 347 27.22 -0.80 9.70
N GLN A 348 26.64 -1.46 8.69
CA GLN A 348 27.19 -2.64 8.04
C GLN A 348 28.56 -2.35 7.39
N SER A 349 28.70 -1.22 6.67
CA SER A 349 29.99 -0.79 6.12
C SER A 349 31.01 -0.42 7.20
N LYS A 350 30.58 0.20 8.31
CA LYS A 350 31.46 0.48 9.47
C LYS A 350 31.95 -0.81 10.14
N LEU A 351 31.09 -1.82 10.27
CA LEU A 351 31.44 -3.14 10.82
C LEU A 351 32.45 -3.88 9.91
N GLN A 352 32.17 -3.96 8.61
CA GLN A 352 33.12 -4.54 7.64
C GLN A 352 34.46 -3.78 7.62
N GLY A 353 34.42 -2.45 7.84
CA GLY A 353 35.59 -1.60 8.04
C GLY A 353 36.26 -1.72 9.41
N ALA A 354 35.71 -2.49 10.35
CA ALA A 354 36.35 -2.95 11.58
C ALA A 354 36.92 -4.36 11.39
N ASP A 355 36.10 -5.32 10.93
CA ASP A 355 36.51 -6.71 10.66
C ASP A 355 37.79 -6.79 9.81
N SER A 356 37.92 -5.92 8.80
CA SER A 356 39.09 -5.83 7.94
C SER A 356 40.35 -5.27 8.62
N ARG A 357 40.21 -4.31 9.55
CA ARG A 357 41.32 -3.80 10.37
C ARG A 357 41.73 -4.82 11.43
N ASP A 358 40.77 -5.51 12.03
CA ASP A 358 41.03 -6.53 13.02
C ASP A 358 41.70 -7.75 12.36
N LEU A 359 41.33 -8.09 11.12
CA LEU A 359 42.04 -9.11 10.33
C LEU A 359 43.50 -8.70 10.04
N GLN A 360 43.76 -7.44 9.69
CA GLN A 360 45.12 -6.90 9.51
C GLN A 360 45.92 -6.92 10.82
N MET A 361 45.31 -6.53 11.95
CA MET A 361 45.95 -6.57 13.27
C MET A 361 46.30 -8.01 13.67
N ASN A 362 45.40 -8.96 13.46
CA ASN A 362 45.65 -10.39 13.71
C ASN A 362 46.72 -10.98 12.78
N GLN A 363 46.87 -10.48 11.55
CA GLN A 363 47.98 -10.85 10.67
C GLN A 363 49.32 -10.30 11.18
N ALA A 364 49.36 -9.03 11.60
CA ALA A 364 50.56 -8.41 12.17
C ALA A 364 50.99 -9.09 13.48
N LEU A 365 50.05 -9.43 14.37
CA LEU A 365 50.32 -10.20 15.59
C LEU A 365 50.96 -11.55 15.27
N ARG A 366 50.42 -12.33 14.32
CA ARG A 366 51.00 -13.63 13.91
C ARG A 366 52.40 -13.51 13.33
N LEU A 367 52.71 -12.44 12.61
CA LEU A 367 54.05 -12.18 12.10
C LEU A 367 55.02 -11.91 13.26
N LEU A 368 54.63 -11.03 14.21
CA LEU A 368 55.44 -10.71 15.38
C LEU A 368 55.60 -11.91 16.33
N GLU A 369 54.58 -12.76 16.46
CA GLU A 369 54.64 -14.05 17.16
C GLU A 369 55.65 -14.99 16.49
N ASN A 370 55.62 -15.14 15.17
CA ASN A 370 56.59 -15.96 14.44
C ASN A 370 58.03 -15.43 14.61
N GLU A 371 58.24 -14.11 14.45
CA GLU A 371 59.54 -13.47 14.70
C GLU A 371 60.03 -13.71 16.13
N HIS A 372 59.15 -13.65 17.13
CA HIS A 372 59.50 -13.97 18.52
C HIS A 372 59.91 -15.44 18.67
N HIS A 373 59.23 -16.40 18.03
CA HIS A 373 59.62 -17.81 18.06
C HIS A 373 60.97 -18.06 17.36
N GLU A 374 61.23 -17.38 16.23
CA GLU A 374 62.52 -17.47 15.53
C GLU A 374 63.68 -16.90 16.35
N LEU A 375 63.46 -15.75 17.01
CA LEU A 375 64.43 -15.14 17.91
C LEU A 375 64.67 -16.00 19.16
N GLN A 376 63.62 -16.56 19.74
CA GLN A 376 63.70 -17.49 20.88
C GLN A 376 64.54 -18.72 20.52
N ALA A 377 64.23 -19.38 19.39
CA ALA A 377 65.00 -20.51 18.87
C ALA A 377 66.44 -20.13 18.44
N LYS A 378 66.75 -18.85 18.25
CA LYS A 378 68.13 -18.36 18.01
C LYS A 378 68.87 -18.11 19.33
N ILE A 379 68.19 -17.62 20.37
CA ILE A 379 68.73 -17.47 21.72
C ILE A 379 69.10 -18.84 22.29
N GLU A 380 68.20 -19.83 22.18
CA GLU A 380 68.42 -21.20 22.67
C GLU A 380 69.63 -21.88 22.00
N ARG A 381 69.81 -21.68 20.68
CA ARG A 381 71.04 -22.14 19.97
C ARG A 381 72.29 -21.45 20.50
N LEU A 382 72.29 -20.12 20.63
CA LEU A 382 73.44 -19.36 21.14
C LEU A 382 73.72 -19.61 22.63
N GLN A 383 72.75 -20.12 23.39
CA GLN A 383 72.96 -20.66 24.74
C GLN A 383 73.64 -22.03 24.68
N GLY A 384 73.13 -22.97 23.87
CA GLY A 384 73.78 -24.27 23.66
C GLY A 384 75.23 -24.16 23.15
N ASP A 385 75.48 -23.28 22.18
CA ASP A 385 76.82 -22.98 21.67
C ASP A 385 77.74 -22.41 22.77
N ARG A 386 77.22 -21.52 23.61
CA ARG A 386 77.96 -20.95 24.76
C ARG A 386 78.27 -22.00 25.80
N ASP A 387 77.31 -22.83 26.15
CA ASP A 387 77.45 -23.84 27.20
C ASP A 387 78.45 -24.92 26.76
N LEU A 388 78.41 -25.33 25.48
CA LEU A 388 79.41 -26.19 24.86
C LEU A 388 80.82 -25.55 24.92
N CYS A 389 80.98 -24.32 24.44
CA CYS A 389 82.27 -23.62 24.54
C CYS A 389 82.73 -23.43 26.00
N SER A 390 81.81 -23.29 26.96
CA SER A 390 82.16 -23.21 28.38
C SER A 390 82.76 -24.54 28.88
N SER A 391 82.17 -25.67 28.47
CA SER A 391 82.72 -27.00 28.74
C SER A 391 84.10 -27.18 28.09
N ASP A 392 84.25 -26.81 26.81
CA ASP A 392 85.54 -26.88 26.12
C ASP A 392 86.62 -26.04 26.84
N THR A 393 86.28 -24.83 27.30
CA THR A 393 87.24 -24.00 28.06
C THR A 393 87.56 -24.56 29.44
N GLN A 394 86.60 -25.20 30.11
CA GLN A 394 86.80 -25.88 31.39
C GLN A 394 87.72 -27.10 31.22
N ASP A 395 87.46 -27.94 30.22
CA ASP A 395 88.28 -29.12 29.88
C ASP A 395 89.70 -28.73 29.48
N LEU A 396 89.87 -27.65 28.70
CA LEU A 396 91.18 -27.09 28.36
C LEU A 396 91.89 -26.49 29.58
N GLN A 397 91.17 -25.82 30.49
CA GLN A 397 91.76 -25.30 31.73
C GLN A 397 92.19 -26.43 32.68
N ASP A 398 91.43 -27.52 32.74
CA ASP A 398 91.79 -28.69 33.56
C ASP A 398 92.88 -29.54 32.90
N GLN A 399 92.99 -29.56 31.56
CA GLN A 399 94.18 -30.07 30.86
C GLN A 399 95.42 -29.21 31.15
N LEU A 400 95.30 -27.88 31.17
CA LEU A 400 96.38 -26.97 31.51
C LEU A 400 96.86 -27.20 32.95
N LYS A 401 95.95 -27.28 33.93
CA LYS A 401 96.29 -27.62 35.34
C LYS A 401 97.05 -28.94 35.43
N ARG A 402 96.58 -30.00 34.76
CA ARG A 402 97.29 -31.29 34.70
C ARG A 402 98.70 -31.17 34.10
N SER A 403 98.87 -30.38 33.04
CA SER A 403 100.19 -30.12 32.44
C SER A 403 101.09 -29.27 33.36
N GLU A 404 100.53 -28.33 34.13
CA GLU A 404 101.25 -27.57 35.15
C GLU A 404 101.66 -28.43 36.36
N GLU A 405 100.79 -29.35 36.80
CA GLU A 405 101.07 -30.36 37.83
C GLU A 405 102.17 -31.33 37.38
N GLU A 406 102.07 -31.85 36.15
CA GLU A 406 103.13 -32.65 35.52
C GLU A 406 104.44 -31.89 35.40
N LYS A 407 104.40 -30.61 34.99
CA LYS A 407 105.57 -29.72 34.94
C LYS A 407 106.17 -29.49 36.32
N LEU A 408 105.37 -29.33 37.38
CA LEU A 408 105.84 -29.21 38.76
C LEU A 408 106.43 -30.53 39.28
N ALA A 409 105.85 -31.68 38.92
CA ALA A 409 106.41 -33.00 39.19
C ALA A 409 107.73 -33.26 38.44
N LEU A 410 107.87 -32.75 37.21
CA LEU A 410 109.11 -32.78 36.44
C LEU A 410 110.15 -31.81 37.00
N VAL A 411 109.77 -30.59 37.40
CA VAL A 411 110.66 -29.61 38.06
C VAL A 411 111.17 -30.16 39.39
N THR A 412 110.31 -30.78 40.21
CA THR A 412 110.76 -31.41 41.47
C THR A 412 111.64 -32.64 41.22
N ARG A 413 111.39 -33.45 40.17
CA ARG A 413 112.33 -34.48 39.72
C ARG A 413 113.66 -33.90 39.23
N VAL A 414 113.65 -32.78 38.52
CA VAL A 414 114.88 -32.08 38.08
C VAL A 414 115.63 -31.50 39.28
N GLN A 415 114.95 -30.98 40.30
CA GLN A 415 115.55 -30.54 41.56
C GLN A 415 116.12 -31.72 42.36
N GLN A 416 115.43 -32.88 42.39
CA GLN A 416 115.98 -34.12 42.97
C GLN A 416 117.23 -34.57 42.22
N LEU A 417 117.20 -34.61 40.88
CA LEU A 417 118.37 -34.94 40.06
C LEU A 417 119.50 -33.91 40.21
N GLN A 418 119.20 -32.62 40.34
CA GLN A 418 120.20 -31.59 40.66
C GLN A 418 120.78 -31.82 42.06
N SER A 419 120.00 -32.20 43.06
CA SER A 419 120.52 -32.54 44.39
C SER A 419 121.41 -33.79 44.36
N LEU A 420 121.06 -34.81 43.57
CA LEU A 420 121.89 -36.00 43.36
C LEU A 420 123.18 -35.68 42.60
N LEU A 421 123.11 -34.83 41.58
CA LEU A 421 124.26 -34.39 40.78
C LEU A 421 125.15 -33.42 41.57
N GLN A 422 124.58 -32.63 42.48
CA GLN A 422 125.32 -31.77 43.41
C GLN A 422 125.93 -32.58 44.57
N ASN A 423 125.29 -33.67 45.00
CA ASN A 423 125.90 -34.65 45.89
C ASN A 423 127.06 -35.39 45.19
N GLN A 424 126.93 -35.72 43.90
CA GLN A 424 128.03 -36.25 43.09
C GLN A 424 129.13 -35.20 42.84
N SER A 425 128.80 -33.92 42.68
CA SER A 425 129.81 -32.87 42.55
C SER A 425 130.55 -32.65 43.87
N VAL A 426 129.87 -32.72 45.02
CA VAL A 426 130.52 -32.76 46.34
C VAL A 426 131.43 -34.00 46.46
N GLN A 427 130.99 -35.16 45.97
CA GLN A 427 131.81 -36.39 45.92
C GLN A 427 133.01 -36.31 44.95
N LEU A 428 133.05 -35.32 44.05
CA LEU A 428 134.16 -35.01 43.14
C LEU A 428 134.89 -33.69 43.48
N GLN A 429 134.52 -33.02 44.58
CA GLN A 429 135.06 -31.72 45.02
C GLN A 429 135.69 -31.78 46.42
N GLU A 430 136.17 -32.97 46.81
CA GLU A 430 137.18 -33.12 47.89
C GLU A 430 138.62 -33.04 47.36
N GLN A 431 138.83 -32.63 46.10
CA GLN A 431 140.08 -32.01 45.65
C GLN A 431 139.86 -30.55 45.22
N GLU A 432 140.88 -29.76 45.51
CA GLU A 432 141.09 -28.33 45.21
C GLU A 432 140.08 -27.29 45.74
N LYS A 433 140.60 -26.44 46.64
CA LYS A 433 140.02 -25.17 47.09
C LYS A 433 140.94 -24.05 46.61
N LEU A 434 140.39 -22.92 46.14
CA LEU A 434 140.66 -21.55 46.65
C LEU A 434 140.33 -20.42 45.64
N LEU A 435 139.61 -19.39 46.12
CA LEU A 435 139.61 -17.98 45.66
C LEU A 435 139.01 -17.69 44.24
N THR A 436 138.41 -16.53 43.93
CA THR A 436 138.27 -15.24 44.66
C THR A 436 137.04 -14.42 44.21
N LYS A 437 136.47 -13.58 45.12
CA LYS A 437 135.78 -12.26 44.90
C LYS A 437 134.49 -12.20 44.01
N LYS A 438 133.36 -11.64 44.51
CA LYS A 438 132.90 -10.20 44.51
C LYS A 438 132.60 -9.67 43.08
N ASP A 439 131.56 -8.88 42.78
CA ASP A 439 130.59 -7.98 43.48
C ASP A 439 129.35 -7.77 42.53
N GLN A 440 128.14 -7.23 42.81
CA GLN A 440 127.35 -6.79 43.99
C GLN A 440 125.90 -6.36 43.56
N ALA A 441 124.98 -6.13 44.53
CA ALA A 441 123.72 -5.31 44.49
C ALA A 441 122.36 -5.88 43.99
N LEU A 442 121.30 -5.54 44.77
CA LEU A 442 119.84 -5.58 44.47
C LEU A 442 119.37 -4.31 43.72
N PRO A 443 118.18 -4.26 43.06
CA PRO A 443 116.85 -3.93 43.67
C PRO A 443 115.69 -4.85 43.16
N VAL A 444 114.53 -5.15 43.80
CA VAL A 444 113.58 -4.56 44.80
C VAL A 444 112.21 -4.18 44.17
N TRP A 445 111.09 -4.58 44.83
CA TRP A 445 109.65 -4.20 44.62
C TRP A 445 108.95 -4.66 43.29
N SER A 446 107.62 -4.90 43.17
CA SER A 446 106.43 -4.76 44.06
C SER A 446 105.28 -5.77 43.78
N PRO A 447 104.35 -6.04 44.73
CA PRO A 447 103.08 -6.77 44.49
C PRO A 447 101.76 -6.01 44.83
N LYS A 448 100.63 -6.40 44.18
CA LYS A 448 99.19 -6.05 44.50
C LYS A 448 98.78 -4.56 44.29
N PRO A 449 97.48 -4.13 44.38
CA PRO A 449 96.23 -4.83 44.78
C PRO A 449 94.92 -4.62 43.93
N PHE A 450 93.89 -5.34 44.39
CA PHE A 450 92.40 -5.25 44.33
C PHE A 450 91.56 -4.09 43.71
N ASN A 451 90.36 -4.53 43.29
CA ASN A 451 89.06 -3.87 43.01
C ASN A 451 88.60 -2.72 43.96
N ASN A 452 87.80 -1.76 43.46
CA ASN A 452 86.32 -1.75 43.58
C ASN A 452 85.60 -0.50 42.99
N GLU A 453 84.40 -0.74 42.45
CA GLU A 453 83.15 0.04 42.39
C GLU A 453 83.05 1.49 42.95
N VAL A 454 82.42 2.41 42.18
CA VAL A 454 81.41 3.43 42.61
C VAL A 454 80.89 4.29 41.41
N GLU A 455 79.56 4.44 41.30
CA GLU A 455 78.78 5.36 40.42
C GLU A 455 78.74 6.81 41.01
N PRO A 456 78.19 7.89 40.36
CA PRO A 456 77.28 7.92 39.20
C PRO A 456 77.53 9.04 38.14
N GLU A 457 76.73 9.05 37.07
CA GLU A 457 75.87 10.22 36.75
C GLU A 457 74.76 9.90 35.72
N GLY A 458 73.48 10.08 36.10
CA GLY A 458 72.33 9.71 35.28
C GLY A 458 71.78 10.82 34.39
N THR A 459 71.77 10.62 33.07
CA THR A 459 71.33 11.59 32.04
C THR A 459 69.80 11.79 31.94
N GLY A 460 69.14 12.10 33.06
CA GLY A 460 67.69 12.23 33.16
C GLY A 460 67.11 13.57 32.69
N LYS A 461 67.10 13.89 31.38
CA LYS A 461 66.48 15.12 30.85
C LYS A 461 65.59 14.99 29.59
N GLU A 462 65.62 13.87 28.87
CA GLU A 462 64.93 13.76 27.57
C GLU A 462 63.46 13.31 27.68
N LYS A 463 63.15 12.38 28.61
CA LYS A 463 61.78 11.83 28.81
C LYS A 463 60.74 12.85 29.30
N ASP A 464 61.20 13.95 29.88
CA ASP A 464 60.36 15.00 30.49
C ASP A 464 59.75 15.96 29.43
N TRP A 465 60.29 15.97 28.20
CA TRP A 465 59.72 16.74 27.09
C TRP A 465 58.63 15.98 26.34
N ASP A 466 58.83 14.69 26.04
CA ASP A 466 57.82 13.86 25.37
C ASP A 466 56.55 13.69 26.23
N LEU A 467 56.70 13.53 27.55
CA LEU A 467 55.58 13.52 28.48
C LEU A 467 54.78 14.84 28.47
N ARG A 468 55.44 15.99 28.28
CA ARG A 468 54.76 17.30 28.17
C ARG A 468 53.97 17.43 26.86
N ASP A 469 54.53 17.04 25.71
CA ASP A 469 53.78 17.06 24.45
C ASP A 469 52.59 16.11 24.48
N GLN A 470 52.78 14.88 24.96
CA GLN A 470 51.69 13.92 25.13
C GLN A 470 50.58 14.46 26.05
N LEU A 471 50.92 15.10 27.18
CA LEU A 471 49.95 15.70 28.09
C LEU A 471 49.19 16.87 27.42
N GLN A 472 49.89 17.75 26.69
CA GLN A 472 49.30 18.88 26.00
C GLN A 472 48.37 18.43 24.86
N LYS A 473 48.78 17.39 24.11
CA LYS A 473 47.97 16.72 23.07
C LYS A 473 46.72 16.06 23.64
N LYS A 474 46.81 15.42 24.82
CA LYS A 474 45.64 14.90 25.56
C LYS A 474 44.72 16.01 26.05
N THR A 475 45.27 17.15 26.51
CA THR A 475 44.49 18.31 26.94
C THR A 475 43.66 18.88 25.78
N LEU A 476 44.25 19.00 24.58
CA LEU A 476 43.53 19.44 23.38
C LEU A 476 42.44 18.44 22.95
N GLN A 477 42.68 17.13 23.06
CA GLN A 477 41.65 16.11 22.81
C GLN A 477 40.49 16.20 23.81
N LEU A 478 40.78 16.40 25.10
CA LEU A 478 39.75 16.61 26.13
C LEU A 478 38.94 17.88 25.87
N GLN A 479 39.59 18.99 25.52
CA GLN A 479 38.91 20.25 25.19
C GLN A 479 38.06 20.16 23.91
N ALA A 480 38.46 19.34 22.93
CA ALA A 480 37.64 19.04 21.77
C ALA A 480 36.39 18.23 22.16
N LYS A 481 36.55 17.18 22.98
CA LYS A 481 35.41 16.39 23.49
C LYS A 481 34.50 17.20 24.41
N GLU A 482 35.03 18.14 25.19
CA GLU A 482 34.23 19.07 25.99
C GLU A 482 33.33 19.96 25.12
N LYS A 483 33.78 20.35 23.92
CA LYS A 483 32.95 21.09 22.95
C LYS A 483 31.87 20.21 22.34
N GLU A 484 32.21 19.00 21.87
CA GLU A 484 31.23 18.02 21.38
C GLU A 484 30.16 17.73 22.45
N CYS A 485 30.56 17.56 23.71
CA CYS A 485 29.60 17.38 24.81
C CYS A 485 28.69 18.59 25.00
N LYS A 486 29.19 19.83 24.91
CA LYS A 486 28.36 21.05 25.03
C LYS A 486 27.40 21.21 23.86
N GLU A 487 27.83 20.88 22.65
CA GLU A 487 26.99 20.85 21.44
C GLU A 487 25.85 19.83 21.60
N LEU A 488 26.16 18.59 21.98
CA LEU A 488 25.17 17.55 22.26
C LEU A 488 24.21 17.88 23.42
N HIS A 489 24.65 18.62 24.45
CA HIS A 489 23.72 19.13 25.48
C HIS A 489 22.77 20.17 24.89
N SER A 490 23.25 21.09 24.04
CA SER A 490 22.37 22.07 23.39
C SER A 490 21.38 21.43 22.40
N GLU A 491 21.76 20.36 21.70
CA GLU A 491 20.83 19.56 20.89
C GLU A 491 19.76 18.89 21.76
N LEU A 492 20.14 18.32 22.90
CA LEU A 492 19.23 17.69 23.85
C LEU A 492 18.26 18.70 24.48
N ASP A 493 18.74 19.88 24.87
CA ASP A 493 17.93 20.98 25.39
C ASP A 493 16.91 21.44 24.35
N ASN A 494 17.33 21.69 23.11
CA ASN A 494 16.44 22.03 21.98
C ASN A 494 15.36 20.96 21.76
N LEU A 495 15.73 19.68 21.75
CA LEU A 495 14.79 18.56 21.59
C LEU A 495 13.81 18.46 22.78
N SER A 496 14.24 18.83 23.98
CA SER A 496 13.37 18.91 25.16
C SER A 496 12.33 20.04 25.04
N ASP A 497 12.71 21.18 24.46
CA ASP A 497 11.82 22.32 24.22
C ASP A 497 10.81 22.01 23.10
N GLU A 498 11.22 21.29 22.06
CA GLU A 498 10.30 20.74 21.04
C GLU A 498 9.30 19.76 21.65
N TYR A 499 9.75 18.85 22.53
CA TYR A 499 8.89 17.94 23.27
C TYR A 499 7.87 18.70 24.14
N LEU A 500 8.32 19.71 24.91
CA LEU A 500 7.44 20.57 25.72
C LEU A 500 6.50 21.44 24.86
N SER A 501 6.91 21.82 23.65
CA SER A 501 6.06 22.50 22.66
C SER A 501 4.96 21.57 22.13
N CYS A 502 5.32 20.32 21.80
CA CYS A 502 4.37 19.28 21.39
C CYS A 502 3.35 18.97 22.50
N LEU A 503 3.82 18.80 23.75
CA LEU A 503 2.99 18.49 24.91
C LEU A 503 1.98 19.62 25.20
N ARG A 504 2.41 20.90 25.12
CA ARG A 504 1.52 22.07 25.20
C ARG A 504 0.45 22.10 24.09
N LYS A 505 0.81 21.81 22.84
CA LYS A 505 -0.15 21.70 21.73
C LYS A 505 -1.18 20.60 21.98
N LEU A 506 -0.74 19.44 22.47
CA LEU A 506 -1.61 18.30 22.75
C LEU A 506 -2.57 18.58 23.93
N GLN A 507 -2.12 19.31 24.95
CA GLN A 507 -2.99 19.86 26.00
C GLN A 507 -4.04 20.82 25.43
N HIS A 508 -3.64 21.76 24.56
CA HIS A 508 -4.56 22.72 23.96
C HIS A 508 -5.65 22.05 23.10
N CYS A 509 -5.28 21.12 22.21
CA CYS A 509 -6.25 20.33 21.43
C CYS A 509 -7.22 19.54 22.32
N ARG A 510 -6.76 19.06 23.48
CA ARG A 510 -7.60 18.38 24.48
C ARG A 510 -8.57 19.35 25.18
N GLU A 511 -8.16 20.59 25.41
CA GLU A 511 -9.04 21.64 25.94
C GLU A 511 -10.10 22.09 24.93
N GLU A 512 -9.76 22.24 23.65
CA GLU A 512 -10.72 22.52 22.57
C GLU A 512 -11.73 21.35 22.40
N LEU A 513 -11.25 20.11 22.48
CA LEU A 513 -12.12 18.93 22.46
C LEU A 513 -13.05 18.88 23.67
N ASN A 514 -12.55 19.23 24.86
CA ASN A 514 -13.37 19.35 26.08
C ASN A 514 -14.37 20.52 26.02
N GLN A 515 -14.05 21.61 25.31
CA GLN A 515 -14.96 22.74 25.12
C GLN A 515 -16.05 22.43 24.11
N SER A 516 -15.72 21.81 22.98
CA SER A 516 -16.69 21.38 21.95
C SER A 516 -17.61 20.25 22.42
N GLN A 517 -17.19 19.43 23.39
CA GLN A 517 -18.05 18.45 24.06
C GLN A 517 -18.98 19.04 25.13
N ARG A 518 -18.85 20.32 25.52
CA ARG A 518 -19.82 20.93 26.44
C ARG A 518 -21.13 21.21 25.69
N PRO A 519 -22.28 20.69 26.15
CA PRO A 519 -23.56 21.08 25.57
C PRO A 519 -23.77 22.59 25.76
N PRO A 520 -24.42 23.28 24.80
CA PRO A 520 -24.62 24.72 24.90
C PRO A 520 -25.41 25.06 26.18
N PRO A 521 -25.12 26.19 26.85
CA PRO A 521 -25.79 26.58 28.07
C PRO A 521 -27.31 26.63 27.83
N THR A 522 -28.05 25.85 28.61
CA THR A 522 -29.49 25.64 28.43
C THR A 522 -30.25 26.94 28.61
N ARG A 523 -30.55 27.61 27.48
CA ARG A 523 -31.43 28.80 27.44
C ARG A 523 -32.71 28.48 28.23
N ARG A 524 -33.12 29.39 29.11
CA ARG A 524 -34.21 29.23 30.09
C ARG A 524 -35.60 29.05 29.47
N CYS A 525 -35.83 27.94 28.77
CA CYS A 525 -37.12 27.59 28.14
C CYS A 525 -38.03 26.73 29.05
N GLY A 526 -37.66 26.56 30.33
CA GLY A 526 -38.35 25.66 31.26
C GLY A 526 -39.62 26.20 31.92
N ARG A 527 -40.04 27.46 31.67
CA ARG A 527 -41.16 28.09 32.40
C ARG A 527 -42.52 28.00 31.71
N TRP A 528 -42.56 27.80 30.39
CA TRP A 528 -43.80 27.73 29.61
C TRP A 528 -44.33 26.31 29.41
N LEU A 529 -43.44 25.30 29.35
CA LEU A 529 -43.82 23.89 29.27
C LEU A 529 -44.74 23.44 30.43
N PRO A 530 -44.46 23.69 31.72
CA PRO A 530 -45.38 23.32 32.80
C PRO A 530 -46.72 24.05 32.73
N MET A 531 -46.74 25.33 32.32
CA MET A 531 -47.99 26.08 32.08
C MET A 531 -48.84 25.41 30.98
N LEU A 532 -48.21 25.03 29.86
CA LEU A 532 -48.90 24.36 28.75
C LEU A 532 -49.52 23.02 29.19
N MET A 533 -48.78 22.22 29.97
CA MET A 533 -49.29 20.95 30.50
C MET A 533 -50.47 21.13 31.47
N VAL A 534 -50.46 22.19 32.29
CA VAL A 534 -51.59 22.53 33.16
C VAL A 534 -52.82 22.95 32.34
N VAL A 535 -52.66 23.78 31.30
CA VAL A 535 -53.77 24.17 30.41
C VAL A 535 -54.36 22.96 29.68
N ILE A 536 -53.51 22.05 29.19
CA ILE A 536 -53.96 20.80 28.55
C ILE A 536 -54.71 19.90 29.55
N ALA A 537 -54.21 19.75 30.78
CA ALA A 537 -54.87 18.97 31.83
C ALA A 537 -56.25 19.54 32.21
N ILE A 538 -56.37 20.88 32.32
CA ILE A 538 -57.66 21.55 32.57
C ILE A 538 -58.62 21.33 31.39
N ALA A 539 -58.16 21.47 30.14
CA ALA A 539 -58.98 21.24 28.96
C ALA A 539 -59.51 19.79 28.89
N LEU A 540 -58.68 18.81 29.23
CA LEU A 540 -59.07 17.40 29.30
C LEU A 540 -60.05 17.13 30.46
N ALA A 541 -59.84 17.74 31.63
CA ALA A 541 -60.76 17.61 32.76
C ALA A 541 -62.15 18.20 32.44
N VAL A 542 -62.20 19.37 31.79
CA VAL A 542 -63.45 19.98 31.31
C VAL A 542 -64.12 19.11 30.24
N PHE A 543 -63.35 18.56 29.29
CA PHE A 543 -63.89 17.67 28.25
C PHE A 543 -64.50 16.40 28.85
N LEU A 544 -63.84 15.77 29.82
CA LEU A 544 -64.36 14.58 30.51
C LEU A 544 -65.62 14.92 31.32
N ALA A 545 -65.58 15.96 32.17
CA ALA A 545 -66.73 16.39 32.95
C ALA A 545 -67.95 16.73 32.08
N ASN A 546 -67.74 17.36 30.91
CA ASN A 546 -68.83 17.67 29.99
C ASN A 546 -69.36 16.43 29.23
N LYS A 547 -68.50 15.41 29.01
CA LYS A 547 -68.90 14.10 28.45
C LYS A 547 -69.68 13.25 29.47
N ASP A 548 -69.48 13.47 30.77
CA ASP A 548 -70.19 12.76 31.85
C ASP A 548 -71.49 13.48 32.28
N ASN A 549 -71.78 14.67 31.72
CA ASN A 549 -73.09 15.34 31.77
C ASN A 549 -73.94 15.08 30.51
N LEU A 550 -73.52 14.17 29.63
CA LEU A 550 -74.17 13.83 28.37
C LEU A 550 -74.55 12.34 28.27
N MET A 551 -74.70 11.69 29.42
CA MET A 551 -75.15 10.31 29.67
C MET A 551 -76.16 10.32 30.82
#